data_AF-A0A932YMB4-F1
#
_entry.id   AF-A0A932YMB4-F1
#
_cell.length_a   1.000
_cell.length_b   1.000
_cell.length_c   1.000
_cell.angle_alpha   90.00
_cell.angle_beta   90.00
_cell.angle_gamma   90.00
#
_symmetry.space_group_name_H-M   'P 1'
#
loop_
_entity.id
_entity.type
_entity.pdbx_description
1 polymer ?
#
loop_
_entity_poly.entity_id
_entity_poly.type
_entity_poly.pdbx_seq_one_letter_code
_entity_poly.pdbx_strand_id
1 'polypeptide(L)'
;MRDPYHIWKTAIGITRWIGSPGSVVVHTICFVAFFVAVAEEWIAYEEMLLVLTTIVSLEAIYLAIFIQMTINYTTQELAEVSDDVEEMKEDIGEIQEDVGELQEDVEEISEDVGEISEEVEETSEEEKAEDERKADQRKTLTDIQGDLRKLMLDIAKLQKNQQSPPPSTS
;
A
#
# COMPACT_ATOMS: atom_id res chain seq x y z
N MET A 1 -12.91 21.62 33.73
CA MET A 1 -13.01 22.53 32.57
C MET A 1 -14.16 22.02 31.72
N ARG A 2 -15.08 22.89 31.31
CA ARG A 2 -16.29 22.50 30.57
C ARG A 2 -15.89 22.29 29.11
N ASP A 3 -16.20 21.13 28.54
CA ASP A 3 -15.83 20.78 27.17
C ASP A 3 -16.40 21.83 26.18
N PRO A 4 -15.56 22.55 25.42
CA PRO A 4 -15.99 23.57 24.45
C PRO A 4 -16.93 22.98 23.37
N TYR A 5 -16.90 21.66 23.16
CA TYR A 5 -17.72 20.94 22.19
C TYR A 5 -19.23 21.14 22.38
N HIS A 6 -19.71 21.20 23.63
CA HIS A 6 -21.14 21.37 23.91
C HIS A 6 -21.66 22.77 23.55
N ILE A 7 -20.81 23.79 23.70
CA ILE A 7 -21.15 25.19 23.40
C ILE A 7 -21.27 25.36 21.89
N TRP A 8 -20.34 24.76 21.15
CA TRP A 8 -20.36 24.74 19.68
C TRP A 8 -21.58 24.01 19.10
N LYS A 9 -21.90 22.81 19.59
CA LYS A 9 -23.07 22.05 19.11
C LYS A 9 -24.37 22.82 19.33
N THR A 10 -24.45 23.56 20.42
CA THR A 10 -25.59 24.45 20.71
C THR A 10 -25.63 25.63 19.75
N ALA A 11 -24.48 26.29 19.51
CA ALA A 11 -24.37 27.40 18.55
C ALA A 11 -24.80 26.98 17.13
N ILE A 12 -24.32 25.83 16.64
CA ILE A 12 -24.72 25.28 15.33
C ILE A 12 -26.20 24.92 15.28
N GLY A 13 -26.73 24.33 16.34
CA GLY A 13 -28.15 24.00 16.42
C GLY A 13 -29.02 25.23 16.23
N ILE A 14 -28.66 26.33 16.92
CA ILE A 14 -29.38 27.61 16.87
C ILE A 14 -29.20 28.28 15.50
N THR A 15 -27.98 28.39 14.96
CA THR A 15 -27.74 29.03 13.65
C THR A 15 -28.41 28.27 12.50
N ARG A 16 -28.46 26.94 12.57
CA ARG A 16 -29.14 26.13 11.55
C ARG A 16 -30.66 26.24 11.62
N TRP A 17 -31.22 26.35 12.82
CA TRP A 17 -32.65 26.57 12.99
C TRP A 17 -33.06 27.97 12.53
N ILE A 18 -32.34 29.01 12.95
CA ILE A 18 -32.66 30.40 12.63
C ILE A 18 -32.50 30.70 11.13
N GLY A 19 -31.53 30.06 10.47
CA GLY A 19 -31.33 30.14 9.02
C GLY A 19 -32.24 29.23 8.19
N SER A 20 -33.17 28.49 8.82
CA SER A 20 -34.05 27.56 8.10
C SER A 20 -35.25 28.27 7.45
N PRO A 21 -35.82 27.71 6.36
CA PRO A 21 -37.07 28.21 5.79
C PRO A 21 -38.23 28.24 6.80
N GLY A 22 -38.23 27.31 7.77
CA GLY A 22 -39.23 27.27 8.85
C GLY A 22 -39.14 28.50 9.76
N SER A 23 -37.93 28.96 10.08
CA SER A 23 -37.73 30.20 10.84
C SER A 23 -38.32 31.40 10.09
N VAL A 24 -38.09 31.51 8.78
CA VAL A 24 -38.65 32.62 7.96
C VAL A 24 -40.17 32.64 8.01
N VAL A 25 -40.82 31.48 7.94
CA VAL A 25 -42.28 31.37 8.06
C VAL A 25 -42.76 31.82 9.44
N VAL A 26 -42.11 31.38 10.52
CA VAL A 26 -42.44 31.79 11.90
C VAL A 26 -42.28 33.31 12.06
N HIS A 27 -41.17 33.89 11.60
CA HIS A 27 -40.92 35.34 11.67
C HIS A 27 -41.95 36.13 10.86
N THR A 28 -42.32 35.64 9.67
CA THR A 28 -43.34 36.28 8.83
C THR A 28 -44.70 36.28 9.52
N ILE A 29 -45.10 35.16 10.13
CA ILE A 29 -46.38 35.06 10.86
C ILE A 29 -46.37 35.97 12.09
N CYS A 30 -45.29 35.94 12.90
CA CYS A 30 -45.15 36.82 14.06
C CYS A 30 -45.25 38.30 13.65
N PHE A 31 -44.55 38.71 12.59
CA PHE A 31 -44.58 40.08 12.09
C PHE A 31 -46.00 40.49 11.67
N VAL A 32 -46.69 39.66 10.88
CA VAL A 32 -48.09 39.93 10.47
C VAL A 32 -49.01 40.02 11.68
N ALA A 33 -48.84 39.17 12.70
CA ALA A 33 -49.65 39.20 13.92
C ALA A 33 -49.53 40.51 14.69
N PHE A 34 -48.32 41.11 14.77
CA PHE A 34 -48.14 42.43 15.37
C PHE A 34 -48.89 43.53 14.60
N PHE A 35 -48.89 43.48 13.26
CA PHE A 35 -49.65 44.43 12.44
C PHE A 35 -51.17 44.25 12.58
N VAL A 36 -51.66 43.02 12.70
CA VAL A 36 -53.08 42.73 12.98
C VAL A 36 -53.47 43.27 14.36
N ALA A 37 -52.63 43.09 15.38
CA ALA A 37 -52.90 43.62 16.71
C ALA A 37 -53.01 45.16 16.74
N VAL A 38 -52.22 45.86 15.93
CA VAL A 38 -52.36 47.31 15.74
C VAL A 38 -53.64 47.66 14.96
N ALA A 39 -54.01 46.88 13.94
CA ALA A 39 -55.24 47.12 13.17
C ALA A 39 -56.52 46.98 14.00
N GLU A 40 -56.50 46.12 15.01
CA GLU A 40 -57.59 45.95 15.99
C GLU A 40 -57.52 46.94 17.17
N GLU A 41 -56.60 47.92 17.13
CA GLU A 41 -56.36 48.93 18.17
C GLU A 41 -55.92 48.36 19.55
N TRP A 42 -55.35 47.15 19.60
CA TRP A 42 -54.87 46.55 20.87
C TRP A 42 -53.56 47.18 21.35
N ILE A 43 -52.73 47.65 20.43
CA ILE A 43 -51.40 48.20 20.68
C ILE A 43 -51.23 49.44 19.80
N ALA A 44 -50.60 50.51 20.31
CA ALA A 44 -50.28 51.68 19.52
C ALA A 44 -49.17 51.38 18.49
N TYR A 45 -49.25 52.02 17.31
CA TYR A 45 -48.27 51.82 16.23
C TYR A 45 -46.82 52.11 16.67
N GLU A 46 -46.61 53.15 17.47
CA GLU A 46 -45.29 53.55 17.99
C GLU A 46 -44.70 52.54 18.96
N GLU A 47 -45.54 51.97 19.85
CA GLU A 47 -45.13 50.94 20.80
C GLU A 47 -44.79 49.63 20.07
N MET A 48 -45.61 49.24 19.08
CA MET A 48 -45.32 48.08 18.23
C MET A 48 -43.95 48.24 17.55
N LEU A 49 -43.67 49.38 16.91
CA LEU A 49 -42.40 49.61 16.23
C LEU A 49 -41.22 49.54 17.21
N LEU A 50 -41.35 50.12 18.41
CA LEU A 50 -40.29 50.08 19.41
C LEU A 50 -40.01 48.65 19.88
N VAL A 51 -41.06 47.88 20.18
CA VAL A 51 -40.92 46.48 20.63
C VAL A 51 -40.34 45.61 19.52
N LEU A 52 -40.89 45.71 18.31
CA LEU A 52 -40.49 44.86 17.20
C LEU A 52 -39.06 45.14 16.76
N THR A 53 -38.65 46.41 16.69
CA THR A 53 -37.25 46.77 16.39
C THR A 53 -36.28 46.35 17.49
N THR A 54 -36.68 46.40 18.76
CA THR A 54 -35.86 45.91 19.88
C THR A 54 -35.69 44.39 19.83
N ILE A 55 -36.76 43.64 19.55
CA ILE A 55 -36.70 42.17 19.43
C ILE A 55 -35.87 41.76 18.21
N VAL A 56 -36.14 42.35 17.04
CA VAL A 56 -35.41 42.03 15.80
C VAL A 56 -33.93 42.42 15.92
N SER A 57 -33.61 43.54 16.57
CA SER A 57 -32.21 43.92 16.80
C SER A 57 -31.50 43.00 17.79
N LEU A 58 -32.15 42.56 18.87
CA LEU A 58 -31.58 41.55 19.76
C LEU A 58 -31.33 40.23 19.03
N GLU A 59 -32.31 39.76 18.26
CA GLU A 59 -32.17 38.53 17.46
C GLU A 59 -30.98 38.62 16.50
N ALA A 60 -30.82 39.75 15.80
CA ALA A 60 -29.70 39.97 14.89
C ALA A 60 -28.34 39.95 15.62
N ILE A 61 -28.24 40.54 16.80
CA ILE A 61 -27.02 40.53 17.62
C ILE A 61 -26.69 39.09 18.07
N TYR A 62 -27.68 38.35 18.58
CA TYR A 62 -27.49 36.96 19.00
C TYR A 62 -27.04 36.06 17.84
N LEU A 63 -27.68 36.19 16.68
CA LEU A 63 -27.33 35.43 15.48
C LEU A 63 -25.89 35.75 15.04
N ALA A 64 -25.51 37.03 15.03
CA ALA A 64 -24.15 37.45 14.67
C ALA A 64 -23.09 36.83 15.59
N ILE A 65 -23.33 36.79 16.91
CA ILE A 65 -22.42 36.18 17.89
C ILE A 65 -22.32 34.66 17.66
N PHE A 66 -23.44 33.97 17.44
CA PHE A 66 -23.40 32.53 17.19
C PHE A 66 -22.69 32.18 15.88
N ILE A 67 -22.88 32.97 14.83
CA ILE A 67 -22.12 32.81 13.58
C ILE A 67 -20.63 33.00 13.84
N GLN A 68 -20.21 34.07 14.52
CA GLN A 68 -18.80 34.32 14.82
C GLN A 68 -18.17 33.19 15.65
N MET A 69 -18.90 32.68 16.66
CA MET A 69 -18.46 31.53 17.46
C MET A 69 -18.29 30.27 16.60
N THR A 70 -19.24 30.00 15.70
CA THR A 70 -19.19 28.86 14.79
C THR A 70 -18.02 28.97 13.82
N ILE A 71 -17.78 30.16 13.27
CA ILE A 71 -16.64 30.43 12.37
C ILE A 71 -15.33 30.23 13.11
N ASN A 72 -15.15 30.83 14.29
CA ASN A 72 -13.92 30.70 15.06
C ASN A 72 -13.58 29.24 15.39
N TYR A 73 -14.58 28.44 15.80
CA TYR A 73 -14.40 27.01 16.01
C TYR A 73 -14.03 26.27 14.72
N THR A 74 -14.76 26.54 13.63
CA THR A 74 -14.49 25.88 12.33
C THR A 74 -13.10 26.25 11.81
N THR A 75 -12.64 27.49 12.01
CA THR A 75 -11.27 27.90 11.66
C THR A 75 -10.23 27.14 12.46
N GLN A 76 -10.48 26.89 13.76
CA GLN A 76 -9.59 26.09 14.58
C GLN A 76 -9.53 24.63 14.11
N GLU A 77 -10.68 24.00 13.83
CA GLU A 77 -10.70 22.64 13.29
C GLU A 77 -10.04 22.55 11.91
N LEU A 78 -10.20 23.58 11.06
CA LEU A 78 -9.51 23.60 9.77
C LEU A 78 -7.99 23.73 9.92
N ALA A 79 -7.50 24.36 10.98
CA ALA A 79 -6.08 24.39 11.28
C ALA A 79 -5.60 23.00 11.72
N GLU A 80 -6.32 22.33 12.62
CA GLU A 80 -6.02 20.96 13.06
C GLU A 80 -6.02 19.98 11.89
N VAL A 81 -7.05 20.01 11.03
CA VAL A 81 -7.10 19.19 9.81
C VAL A 81 -5.97 19.54 8.84
N SER A 82 -5.51 20.80 8.80
CA SER A 82 -4.37 21.19 7.98
C SER A 82 -3.07 20.57 8.49
N ASP A 83 -2.88 20.56 9.82
CA ASP A 83 -1.71 19.95 10.46
C ASP A 83 -1.73 18.42 10.22
N ASP A 84 -2.88 17.75 10.40
CA ASP A 84 -3.04 16.32 10.10
C ASP A 84 -2.71 15.99 8.63
N VAL A 85 -3.08 16.87 7.70
CA VAL A 85 -2.78 16.71 6.27
C VAL A 85 -1.29 16.92 5.97
N GLU A 86 -0.60 17.74 6.75
CA GLU A 86 0.85 17.93 6.64
C GLU A 86 1.60 16.69 7.15
N GLU A 87 1.22 16.14 8.31
CA GLU A 87 1.75 14.89 8.85
C GLU A 87 1.56 13.73 7.86
N MET A 88 0.34 13.56 7.32
CA MET A 88 0.07 12.51 6.34
C MET A 88 0.91 12.66 5.05
N LYS A 89 1.31 13.87 4.67
CA LYS A 89 2.22 14.07 3.52
C LYS A 89 3.64 13.66 3.83
N GLU A 90 4.10 13.87 5.07
CA GLU A 90 5.41 13.41 5.54
C GLU A 90 5.45 11.87 5.52
N ASP A 91 4.44 11.21 6.09
CA ASP A 91 4.29 9.75 6.05
C ASP A 91 4.30 9.20 4.61
N ILE A 92 3.60 9.85 3.68
CA ILE A 92 3.60 9.45 2.26
C ILE A 92 4.98 9.64 1.62
N GLY A 93 5.76 10.63 2.07
CA GLY A 93 7.13 10.85 1.65
C GLY A 93 8.04 9.70 2.10
N GLU A 94 7.97 9.33 3.38
CA GLU A 94 8.73 8.20 3.94
C GLU A 94 8.40 6.88 3.21
N ILE A 95 7.10 6.59 2.99
CA ILE A 95 6.68 5.40 2.25
C ILE A 95 7.24 5.38 0.81
N GLN A 96 7.36 6.55 0.16
CA GLN A 96 7.95 6.61 -1.18
C GLN A 96 9.45 6.30 -1.18
N GLU A 97 10.17 6.72 -0.14
CA GLU A 97 11.58 6.39 0.04
C GLU A 97 11.74 4.88 0.26
N ASP A 98 10.98 4.30 1.19
CA ASP A 98 10.97 2.85 1.46
C ASP A 98 10.66 2.03 0.19
N VAL A 99 9.69 2.48 -0.61
CA VAL A 99 9.34 1.81 -1.89
C VAL A 99 10.46 1.93 -2.91
N GLY A 100 11.23 3.02 -2.89
CA GLY A 100 12.42 3.20 -3.71
C GLY A 100 13.51 2.20 -3.33
N GLU A 101 13.83 2.10 -2.04
CA GLU A 101 14.81 1.12 -1.53
C GLU A 101 14.41 -0.31 -1.88
N LEU A 102 13.13 -0.68 -1.69
CA LEU A 102 12.62 -2.00 -2.05
C LEU A 102 12.70 -2.30 -3.55
N GLN A 103 12.64 -1.29 -4.42
CA GLN A 103 12.83 -1.50 -5.86
C GLN A 103 14.29 -1.83 -6.17
N GLU A 104 15.24 -1.14 -5.54
CA GLU A 104 16.68 -1.43 -5.67
C GLU A 104 16.99 -2.85 -5.19
N ASP A 105 16.49 -3.24 -4.02
CA ASP A 105 16.64 -4.60 -3.47
C ASP A 105 16.10 -5.68 -4.43
N VAL A 106 14.96 -5.42 -5.09
CA VAL A 106 14.36 -6.35 -6.05
C VAL A 106 15.17 -6.46 -7.34
N GLU A 107 15.78 -5.35 -7.79
CA GLU A 107 16.70 -5.36 -8.94
C GLU A 107 17.96 -6.19 -8.63
N GLU A 108 18.57 -6.01 -7.46
CA GLU A 108 19.74 -6.80 -7.01
C GLU A 108 19.41 -8.29 -6.94
N ILE A 109 18.30 -8.67 -6.29
CA ILE A 109 17.85 -10.06 -6.22
C ILE A 109 17.61 -10.64 -7.63
N SER A 110 17.10 -9.84 -8.57
CA SER A 110 16.88 -10.30 -9.94
C SER A 110 18.20 -10.57 -10.68
N GLU A 111 19.25 -9.79 -10.41
CA GLU A 111 20.59 -10.00 -10.95
C GLU A 111 21.21 -11.28 -10.36
N ASP A 112 21.16 -11.44 -9.04
CA ASP A 112 21.63 -12.65 -8.34
C ASP A 112 20.97 -13.93 -8.86
N VAL A 113 19.64 -13.90 -9.07
CA VAL A 113 18.91 -15.05 -9.64
C VAL A 113 19.34 -15.35 -11.07
N GLY A 114 19.71 -14.32 -11.84
CA GLY A 114 20.30 -14.46 -13.17
C GLY A 114 21.64 -15.19 -13.12
N GLU A 115 22.56 -14.74 -12.28
CA GLU A 115 23.89 -15.35 -12.09
C GLU A 115 23.78 -16.80 -11.63
N ILE A 116 22.93 -17.10 -10.65
CA ILE A 116 22.67 -18.47 -10.18
C ILE A 116 22.14 -19.34 -11.31
N SER A 117 21.29 -18.79 -12.19
CA SER A 117 20.75 -19.56 -13.31
C SER A 117 21.84 -19.93 -14.32
N GLU A 118 22.78 -19.02 -14.59
CA GLU A 118 23.95 -19.28 -15.43
C GLU A 118 24.89 -20.33 -14.80
N GLU A 119 25.19 -20.22 -13.50
CA GLU A 119 26.03 -21.18 -12.77
C GLU A 119 25.43 -22.59 -12.78
N VAL A 120 24.09 -22.69 -12.64
CA VAL A 120 23.38 -23.97 -12.73
C VAL A 120 23.46 -24.56 -14.14
N GLU A 121 23.36 -23.73 -15.18
CA GLU A 121 23.51 -24.19 -16.57
C GLU A 121 24.93 -24.70 -16.84
N GLU A 122 25.96 -23.95 -16.43
CA GLU A 122 27.37 -24.35 -16.54
C GLU A 122 27.62 -25.68 -15.83
N THR A 123 27.20 -25.81 -14.57
CA THR A 123 27.36 -27.05 -13.79
C THR A 123 26.69 -28.25 -14.49
N SER A 124 25.50 -28.04 -15.07
CA SER A 124 24.79 -29.08 -15.82
C SER A 124 25.54 -29.48 -17.11
N GLU A 125 26.19 -28.53 -17.79
CA GLU A 125 27.04 -28.84 -18.95
C GLU A 125 28.32 -29.58 -18.54
N GLU A 126 28.96 -29.18 -17.44
CA GLU A 126 30.14 -29.85 -16.90
C GLU A 126 29.84 -31.30 -16.51
N GLU A 127 28.71 -31.56 -15.83
CA GLU A 127 28.27 -32.92 -15.47
C GLU A 127 28.08 -33.80 -16.71
N LYS A 128 27.43 -33.28 -17.77
CA LYS A 128 27.27 -34.01 -19.04
C LYS A 128 28.62 -34.34 -19.68
N ALA A 129 29.54 -33.38 -19.71
CA ALA A 129 30.87 -33.58 -20.27
C ALA A 129 31.69 -34.61 -19.44
N GLU A 130 31.54 -34.61 -18.11
CA GLU A 130 32.18 -35.60 -17.24
C GLU A 130 31.63 -37.01 -17.50
N ASP A 131 30.31 -37.15 -17.64
CA ASP A 131 29.65 -38.42 -17.93
C ASP A 131 30.10 -39.02 -19.28
N GLU A 132 30.25 -38.19 -20.32
CA GLU A 132 30.80 -38.63 -21.61
C GLU A 132 32.24 -39.12 -21.47
N ARG A 133 33.10 -38.38 -20.75
CA ARG A 133 34.49 -38.79 -20.48
C ARG A 133 34.56 -40.11 -19.72
N LYS A 134 33.71 -40.29 -18.70
CA LYS A 134 33.61 -41.56 -17.95
C LYS A 134 33.18 -42.71 -18.84
N ALA A 135 32.23 -42.48 -19.75
CA ALA A 135 31.77 -43.50 -20.71
C ALA A 135 32.89 -43.95 -21.66
N ASP A 136 33.68 -43.01 -22.18
CA ASP A 136 34.80 -43.31 -23.09
C ASP A 136 35.98 -43.98 -22.37
N GLN A 137 36.31 -43.57 -21.14
CA GLN A 137 37.28 -44.27 -20.30
C GLN A 137 36.85 -45.72 -20.04
N ARG A 138 35.55 -45.95 -19.80
CA ARG A 138 35.01 -47.31 -19.59
C ARG A 138 35.12 -48.19 -20.83
N LYS A 139 34.89 -47.64 -22.03
CA LYS A 139 35.13 -48.36 -23.29
C LYS A 139 36.60 -48.73 -23.44
N THR A 140 37.49 -47.76 -23.26
CA THR A 140 38.95 -47.96 -23.36
C THR A 140 39.45 -49.04 -22.40
N LEU A 141 38.99 -49.03 -21.14
CA LEU A 141 39.30 -50.08 -20.16
C LEU A 141 38.80 -51.46 -20.60
N THR A 142 37.63 -51.53 -21.22
CA THR A 142 37.04 -52.79 -21.72
C THR A 142 37.86 -53.35 -22.88
N ASP A 143 38.31 -52.50 -23.80
CA ASP A 143 39.13 -52.88 -24.94
C ASP A 143 40.51 -53.41 -24.48
N ILE A 144 41.18 -52.69 -23.57
CA ILE A 144 42.45 -53.13 -22.97
C ILE A 144 42.28 -54.48 -22.27
N GLN A 145 41.20 -54.67 -21.51
CA GLN A 145 40.90 -55.94 -20.84
C GLN A 145 40.70 -57.09 -21.86
N GLY A 146 40.08 -56.80 -23.00
CA GLY A 146 39.90 -57.75 -24.11
C GLY A 146 41.22 -58.16 -24.77
N ASP A 147 42.09 -57.18 -25.04
CA ASP A 147 43.41 -57.42 -25.66
C ASP A 147 44.34 -58.20 -24.72
N LEU A 148 44.32 -57.89 -23.42
CA LEU A 148 45.09 -58.65 -22.43
C LEU A 148 44.69 -60.14 -22.41
N ARG A 149 43.38 -60.43 -22.50
CA ARG A 149 42.88 -61.82 -22.58
C ARG A 149 43.37 -62.53 -23.84
N LYS A 150 43.38 -61.86 -25.00
CA LYS A 150 43.92 -62.43 -26.25
C LYS A 150 45.40 -62.76 -26.11
N LEU A 151 46.20 -61.82 -25.59
CA LEU A 151 47.63 -62.02 -25.37
C LEU A 151 47.90 -63.20 -24.44
N MET A 152 47.13 -63.36 -23.35
CA MET A 152 47.25 -64.52 -22.46
C MET A 152 46.95 -65.84 -23.19
N LEU A 153 45.92 -65.87 -24.04
CA LEU A 153 45.60 -67.04 -24.87
C LEU A 153 46.72 -67.36 -25.87
N ASP A 154 47.29 -66.35 -26.50
CA ASP A 154 48.35 -66.53 -27.49
C ASP A 154 49.66 -66.99 -26.83
N ILE A 155 50.01 -66.45 -25.65
CA ILE A 155 51.13 -66.94 -24.83
C ILE A 155 50.91 -68.42 -24.46
N ALA A 156 49.70 -68.81 -24.04
CA ALA A 156 49.39 -70.20 -23.70
C ALA A 156 49.54 -71.15 -24.91
N LYS A 157 49.13 -70.72 -26.10
CA LYS A 157 49.33 -71.48 -27.35
C LYS A 157 50.82 -71.65 -27.68
N LEU A 158 51.61 -70.59 -27.55
CA LEU A 158 53.05 -70.64 -27.84
C LEU A 158 53.81 -71.55 -26.86
N GLN A 159 53.46 -71.52 -25.57
CA GLN A 159 54.03 -72.45 -24.58
C GLN A 159 53.72 -73.92 -24.92
N LYS A 160 52.52 -74.21 -25.42
CA LYS A 160 52.13 -75.56 -25.87
C LYS A 160 52.95 -76.04 -27.08
N ASN A 161 53.24 -75.14 -28.03
CA ASN A 161 54.07 -75.48 -29.20
C ASN A 161 55.54 -75.70 -28.86
N GLN A 162 56.09 -75.01 -27.85
CA GLN A 162 57.47 -75.23 -27.39
C GLN A 162 57.67 -76.56 -26.61
N GLN A 163 56.58 -77.20 -26.17
CA GLN A 163 56.64 -78.50 -25.46
C GLN A 163 56.49 -79.73 -26.40
N SER A 164 56.40 -79.53 -27.71
CA SER A 164 56.34 -80.62 -28.70
C SER A 164 57.75 -81.16 -29.00
N PRO A 165 58.03 -82.47 -28.83
CA PRO A 165 59.40 -83.01 -28.89
C PRO A 165 59.96 -83.01 -30.34
N PRO A 166 61.31 -83.03 -30.51
CA PRO A 166 61.93 -82.83 -31.83
C PRO A 166 61.61 -83.98 -32.80
N PRO A 167 61.62 -83.71 -34.12
CA PRO A 167 61.09 -84.64 -35.12
C PRO A 167 61.95 -85.91 -35.21
N SER A 168 61.30 -87.07 -35.09
CA SER A 168 61.95 -88.35 -35.34
C SER A 168 62.24 -88.47 -36.83
N THR A 169 63.53 -88.42 -37.17
CA THR A 169 64.07 -88.82 -38.47
C THR A 169 63.78 -90.30 -38.72
N SER A 170 63.16 -90.64 -39.84
CA SER A 170 63.29 -91.92 -40.54
C SER A 170 62.88 -91.75 -41.99
#